data_AF-A0A8J8E8X6-F1
#
_entry.id   AF-A0A8J8E8X6-F1
#
_cell.length_a   1.000
_cell.length_b   1.000
_cell.length_c   1.000
_cell.angle_alpha   90.00
_cell.angle_beta   90.00
_cell.angle_gamma   90.00
#
_symmetry.space_group_name_H-M   'P 1'
#
loop_
_entity.id
_entity.type
_entity.pdbx_description
1 polymer ?
#
loop_
_entity_poly.entity_id
_entity_poly.type
_entity_poly.pdbx_seq_one_letter_code
_entity_poly.pdbx_strand_id
1 'polypeptide(L)'
;MKIKEASGLTLIIIGLALAIYGFVNVKTTITNLGIAGVFLGLIVLTFKSNDYVKAESVHAIMEPYRRVFSTFADNLYLEGNAIFIPPYENLPEGGLFVPLHEKFELDLARLDEGIVFLTDVPNDRAMGLFLGPFGGSLVEKFEEHFEGPLDGAGSGTVESVTGSVLRYLELADRVYIEENDDGFRIVIRPTIRCRPRNCEKTPCPICASVLLALAKGTNQVLAVESVEEKDYGIEVTARKLGGVEKWM
;
A
#
# COMPACT_ATOMS: atom_id res chain seq x y z
N MET A 1 31.72 8.05 -0.59
CA MET A 1 31.59 6.93 -1.54
C MET A 1 30.99 5.76 -0.79
N LYS A 2 29.73 5.42 -1.08
CA LYS A 2 29.12 4.19 -0.55
C LYS A 2 29.96 3.02 -1.07
N ILE A 3 30.20 1.97 -0.26
CA ILE A 3 31.10 0.84 -0.59
C ILE A 3 30.87 0.30 -2.01
N LYS A 4 29.61 0.29 -2.46
CA LYS A 4 29.19 -0.10 -3.82
C LYS A 4 29.72 0.80 -4.95
N GLU A 5 29.74 2.12 -4.76
CA GLU A 5 30.32 3.05 -5.74
C GLU A 5 31.81 2.79 -5.88
N ALA A 6 32.49 2.48 -4.76
CA ALA A 6 33.89 2.06 -4.78
C ALA A 6 34.06 0.73 -5.51
N SER A 7 33.29 -0.31 -5.17
CA SER A 7 33.36 -1.62 -5.84
C SER A 7 33.08 -1.53 -7.34
N GLY A 8 32.06 -0.78 -7.74
CA GLY A 8 31.67 -0.58 -9.14
C GLY A 8 32.74 0.18 -9.94
N LEU A 9 33.26 1.29 -9.41
CA LEU A 9 34.37 2.01 -10.05
C LEU A 9 35.63 1.14 -10.13
N THR A 10 35.97 0.41 -9.08
CA THR A 10 37.14 -0.47 -9.06
C THR A 10 37.04 -1.56 -10.13
N LEU A 11 35.87 -2.19 -10.28
CA LEU A 11 35.61 -3.16 -11.35
C LEU A 11 35.74 -2.55 -12.75
N ILE A 12 35.23 -1.34 -12.95
CA ILE A 12 35.34 -0.63 -14.23
C ILE A 12 36.81 -0.30 -14.55
N ILE A 13 37.56 0.23 -13.57
CA ILE A 13 38.97 0.59 -13.74
C ILE A 13 39.81 -0.65 -14.05
N ILE A 14 39.64 -1.73 -13.27
CA ILE A 14 40.36 -2.99 -13.49
C ILE A 14 39.95 -3.61 -14.84
N GLY A 15 38.66 -3.59 -15.17
CA GLY A 15 38.14 -4.07 -16.44
C GLY A 15 38.73 -3.32 -17.65
N LEU A 16 38.79 -1.99 -17.58
CA LEU A 16 39.43 -1.14 -18.59
C LEU A 16 40.93 -1.46 -18.73
N ALA A 17 41.65 -1.59 -17.61
CA ALA A 17 43.06 -1.92 -17.62
C ALA A 17 43.33 -3.28 -18.27
N LEU A 18 42.52 -4.30 -17.94
CA LEU A 18 42.61 -5.64 -18.54
C LEU A 18 42.22 -5.62 -20.03
N ALA A 19 41.19 -4.86 -20.41
CA ALA A 19 40.77 -4.76 -21.80
C ALA A 19 41.88 -4.14 -22.68
N ILE A 20 42.48 -3.04 -22.22
CA ILE A 20 43.59 -2.37 -22.90
C ILE A 20 44.82 -3.29 -22.95
N TYR A 21 45.19 -3.91 -21.82
CA TYR A 21 46.33 -4.82 -21.77
C TYR A 21 46.15 -6.04 -22.69
N GLY A 22 44.95 -6.64 -22.69
CA GLY A 22 44.60 -7.75 -23.56
C GLY A 22 44.65 -7.38 -25.03
N PHE A 23 44.16 -6.19 -25.38
CA PHE A 23 44.17 -5.67 -26.76
C PHE A 23 45.60 -5.45 -27.27
N VAL A 24 46.45 -4.79 -26.48
CA VAL A 24 47.87 -4.53 -26.84
C VAL A 24 48.66 -5.83 -27.02
N ASN A 25 48.37 -6.85 -26.21
CA ASN A 25 49.08 -8.14 -26.27
C ASN A 25 48.41 -9.18 -27.19
N VAL A 26 47.37 -8.80 -27.95
CA VAL A 26 46.61 -9.70 -28.85
C VAL A 26 46.08 -10.95 -28.12
N LYS A 27 45.71 -10.80 -26.83
CA LYS A 27 45.15 -11.86 -25.99
C LYS A 27 43.65 -11.66 -25.84
N THR A 28 42.89 -12.23 -26.79
CA THR A 28 41.42 -12.13 -26.85
C THR A 28 40.72 -12.55 -25.54
N THR A 29 41.25 -13.57 -24.84
CA THR A 29 40.72 -14.00 -23.54
C THR A 29 40.76 -12.89 -22.48
N ILE A 30 41.87 -12.14 -22.42
CA ILE A 30 42.04 -11.06 -21.43
C ILE A 30 41.19 -9.85 -21.81
N THR A 31 41.09 -9.55 -23.11
CA THR A 31 40.21 -8.49 -23.61
C THR A 31 38.74 -8.77 -23.24
N ASN A 32 38.25 -9.99 -23.48
CA ASN A 32 36.88 -10.37 -23.13
C ASN A 32 36.63 -10.31 -21.62
N LEU A 33 37.62 -10.72 -20.81
CA LEU A 33 37.54 -10.62 -19.35
C LEU A 33 37.46 -9.16 -18.88
N GLY A 34 38.23 -8.26 -19.51
CA GLY A 34 38.18 -6.83 -19.23
C GLY A 34 36.82 -6.20 -19.57
N ILE A 35 36.26 -6.52 -20.75
CA ILE A 35 34.92 -6.08 -21.16
C ILE A 35 33.86 -6.59 -20.19
N ALA A 36 33.93 -7.86 -19.78
CA ALA A 36 33.02 -8.43 -18.79
C ALA A 36 33.14 -7.72 -17.42
N GLY A 37 34.35 -7.36 -17.01
CA GLY A 37 34.60 -6.58 -15.78
C GLY A 37 33.98 -5.19 -15.83
N VAL A 38 34.09 -4.48 -16.96
CA VAL A 38 33.42 -3.18 -17.17
C VAL A 38 31.91 -3.35 -17.12
N PHE A 39 31.36 -4.36 -17.80
CA PHE A 39 29.93 -4.62 -17.82
C PHE A 39 29.37 -4.95 -16.44
N LEU A 40 30.05 -5.80 -15.66
CA LEU A 40 29.69 -6.09 -14.28
C LEU A 40 29.80 -4.85 -13.38
N GLY A 41 30.82 -4.02 -13.57
CA GLY A 41 30.96 -2.77 -12.83
C GLY A 41 29.81 -1.79 -13.13
N LEU A 42 29.40 -1.67 -14.40
CA LEU A 42 28.22 -0.91 -14.80
C LEU A 42 26.95 -1.48 -14.17
N ILE A 43 26.75 -2.80 -14.20
CA ILE A 43 25.60 -3.46 -13.55
C ILE A 43 25.57 -3.11 -12.06
N VAL A 44 26.69 -3.23 -11.35
CA VAL A 44 26.78 -2.89 -9.93
C VAL A 44 26.41 -1.43 -9.70
N LEU A 45 26.88 -0.48 -10.52
CA LEU A 45 26.50 0.92 -10.40
C LEU A 45 25.01 1.17 -10.73
N THR A 46 24.41 0.36 -11.61
CA THR A 46 23.01 0.54 -12.06
C THR A 46 22.01 -0.05 -11.08
N PHE A 47 22.37 -1.09 -10.31
CA PHE A 47 21.52 -1.56 -9.23
C PHE A 47 21.27 -0.38 -8.27
N LYS A 48 20.03 0.06 -8.11
CA LYS A 48 19.67 1.07 -7.12
C LYS A 48 19.95 0.46 -5.74
N SER A 49 20.66 1.19 -4.88
CA SER A 49 20.66 0.88 -3.44
C SER A 49 19.21 1.10 -2.99
N ASN A 50 18.43 0.03 -2.84
CA ASN A 50 17.30 0.12 -1.93
C ASN A 50 17.96 0.38 -0.58
N ASP A 51 17.88 1.60 -0.08
CA ASP A 51 18.30 1.90 1.28
C ASP A 51 17.47 0.96 2.17
N TYR A 52 18.11 -0.11 2.64
CA TYR A 52 17.43 -1.19 3.32
C TYR A 52 16.91 -0.67 4.66
N VAL A 53 15.59 -0.55 4.76
CA VAL A 53 14.91 -0.21 6.00
C VAL A 53 14.60 -1.52 6.71
N LYS A 54 15.11 -1.69 7.94
CA LYS A 54 14.76 -2.86 8.74
C LYS A 54 13.26 -2.87 9.02
N ALA A 55 12.64 -4.05 9.02
CA ALA A 55 11.24 -4.24 9.42
C ALA A 55 10.91 -3.60 10.79
N GLU A 56 11.86 -3.64 11.73
CA GLU A 56 11.76 -2.99 13.03
C GLU A 56 11.60 -1.46 12.93
N SER A 57 12.27 -0.83 11.96
CA SER A 57 12.16 0.61 11.71
C SER A 57 10.78 0.97 11.16
N VAL A 58 10.22 0.13 10.27
CA VAL A 58 8.85 0.30 9.76
C VAL A 58 7.86 0.23 10.92
N HIS A 59 7.98 -0.79 11.79
CA HIS A 59 7.13 -0.90 12.99
C HIS A 59 7.29 0.32 13.92
N ALA A 60 8.52 0.78 14.17
CA ALA A 60 8.77 1.92 15.04
C ALA A 60 8.14 3.23 14.53
N ILE A 61 8.00 3.36 13.20
CA ILE A 61 7.33 4.51 12.56
C ILE A 61 5.81 4.34 12.59
N MET A 62 5.28 3.15 12.27
CA MET A 62 3.83 2.93 12.17
C MET A 62 3.11 2.99 13.52
N GLU A 63 3.74 2.56 14.61
CA GLU A 63 3.09 2.47 15.92
C GLU A 63 2.67 3.85 16.50
N PRO A 64 3.49 4.92 16.43
CA PRO A 64 3.05 6.26 16.77
C PRO A 64 1.84 6.75 15.97
N TYR A 65 1.82 6.57 14.65
CA TYR A 65 0.67 6.97 13.82
C TYR A 65 -0.59 6.21 14.21
N ARG A 66 -0.48 4.89 14.41
CA ARG A 66 -1.60 4.06 14.90
C ARG A 66 -2.15 4.61 16.22
N ARG A 67 -1.28 5.02 17.14
CA ARG A 67 -1.69 5.60 18.43
C ARG A 67 -2.40 6.95 18.26
N VAL A 68 -1.94 7.80 17.35
CA VAL A 68 -2.61 9.08 17.05
C VAL A 68 -4.02 8.82 16.52
N PHE A 69 -4.17 7.94 15.54
CA PHE A 69 -5.49 7.60 14.98
C PHE A 69 -6.41 6.94 16.00
N SER A 70 -5.90 6.01 16.82
CA SER A 70 -6.70 5.42 17.90
C SER A 70 -7.15 6.48 18.89
N THR A 71 -6.28 7.44 19.21
CA THR A 71 -6.61 8.55 20.12
C THR A 71 -7.70 9.45 19.54
N PHE A 72 -7.67 9.73 18.23
CA PHE A 72 -8.77 10.45 17.58
C PHE A 72 -10.07 9.65 17.62
N ALA A 73 -10.03 8.37 17.26
CA ALA A 73 -11.22 7.52 17.28
C ALA A 73 -11.85 7.45 18.68
N ASP A 74 -11.03 7.31 19.72
CA ASP A 74 -11.50 7.21 21.10
C ASP A 74 -12.02 8.57 21.63
N ASN A 75 -11.28 9.66 21.40
CA ASN A 75 -11.64 10.99 21.93
C ASN A 75 -12.81 11.65 21.20
N LEU A 76 -13.01 11.31 19.93
CA LEU A 76 -14.15 11.77 19.15
C LEU A 76 -15.35 10.85 19.29
N TYR A 77 -15.24 9.79 20.09
CA TYR A 77 -16.28 8.80 20.31
C TYR A 77 -16.79 8.19 19.00
N LEU A 78 -15.89 7.89 18.05
CA LEU A 78 -16.26 7.25 16.79
C LEU A 78 -16.72 5.81 17.08
N GLU A 79 -18.02 5.56 16.96
CA GLU A 79 -18.61 4.26 17.22
C GLU A 79 -18.50 3.33 16.00
N GLY A 80 -18.60 3.89 14.78
CA GLY A 80 -18.62 3.14 13.52
C GLY A 80 -17.26 2.59 13.10
N ASN A 81 -17.30 1.57 12.23
CA ASN A 81 -16.12 0.99 11.59
C ASN A 81 -15.70 1.77 10.33
N ALA A 82 -14.48 1.52 9.88
CA ALA A 82 -13.88 2.09 8.68
C ALA A 82 -14.73 1.82 7.42
N ILE A 83 -14.91 2.86 6.61
CA ILE A 83 -15.57 2.85 5.32
C ILE A 83 -14.56 3.31 4.27
N PHE A 84 -14.29 2.45 3.29
CA PHE A 84 -13.41 2.74 2.17
C PHE A 84 -14.25 3.22 0.99
N ILE A 85 -13.94 4.44 0.55
CA ILE A 85 -14.66 5.15 -0.50
C ILE A 85 -13.75 5.11 -1.75
N PRO A 86 -14.23 4.57 -2.89
CA PRO A 86 -13.46 4.61 -4.13
C PRO A 86 -13.40 6.04 -4.68
N PRO A 87 -12.52 6.31 -5.66
CA PRO A 87 -12.46 7.59 -6.35
C PRO A 87 -13.79 8.05 -6.97
N TYR A 88 -14.06 9.35 -6.87
CA TYR A 88 -15.15 10.04 -7.59
C TYR A 88 -14.80 11.52 -7.78
N GLU A 89 -15.70 12.30 -8.40
CA GLU A 89 -15.42 13.68 -8.84
C GLU A 89 -14.88 14.61 -7.74
N ASN A 90 -15.44 14.57 -6.52
CA ASN A 90 -14.99 15.42 -5.40
C ASN A 90 -13.83 14.80 -4.60
N LEU A 91 -13.53 13.51 -4.83
CA LEU A 91 -12.53 12.75 -4.09
C LEU A 91 -11.76 11.82 -5.04
N PRO A 92 -10.87 12.36 -5.89
CA PRO A 92 -10.22 11.63 -6.97
C PRO A 92 -9.26 10.52 -6.51
N GLU A 93 -8.77 10.58 -5.27
CA GLU A 93 -7.94 9.53 -4.68
C GLU A 93 -8.75 8.54 -3.80
N GLY A 94 -10.06 8.78 -3.64
CA GLY A 94 -10.89 8.06 -2.68
C GLY A 94 -10.45 8.33 -1.24
N GLY A 95 -10.85 7.45 -0.32
CA GLY A 95 -10.34 7.55 1.05
C GLY A 95 -11.00 6.68 2.09
N LEU A 96 -10.64 6.95 3.33
CA LEU A 96 -11.14 6.29 4.53
C LEU A 96 -12.03 7.24 5.33
N PHE A 97 -13.26 6.83 5.59
CA PHE A 97 -14.20 7.53 6.46
C PHE A 97 -14.54 6.65 7.67
N VAL A 98 -14.57 7.24 8.86
CA VAL A 98 -14.92 6.56 10.12
C VAL A 98 -16.12 7.29 10.72
N PRO A 99 -17.32 6.67 10.71
CA PRO A 99 -18.53 7.32 11.20
C PRO A 99 -18.54 7.55 12.70
N LEU A 100 -19.23 8.61 13.13
CA LEU A 100 -19.48 8.89 14.54
C LEU A 100 -20.36 7.81 15.19
N HIS A 101 -21.34 7.27 14.46
CA HIS A 101 -22.32 6.31 14.96
C HIS A 101 -22.21 4.94 14.26
N GLU A 102 -22.46 3.84 14.99
CA GLU A 102 -22.53 2.49 14.38
C GLU A 102 -23.59 2.42 13.28
N LYS A 103 -24.76 3.04 13.55
CA LYS A 103 -25.83 3.19 12.57
C LYS A 103 -25.62 4.49 11.81
N PHE A 104 -24.69 4.50 10.87
CA PHE A 104 -24.38 5.67 10.07
C PHE A 104 -25.30 5.84 8.85
N GLU A 105 -25.23 7.02 8.24
CA GLU A 105 -25.66 7.35 6.87
C GLU A 105 -24.44 7.97 6.17
N LEU A 106 -24.29 7.80 4.85
CA LEU A 106 -23.21 8.45 4.09
C LEU A 106 -23.79 9.56 3.23
N ASP A 107 -23.13 10.70 3.24
CA ASP A 107 -23.41 11.86 2.40
C ASP A 107 -22.10 12.23 1.67
N LEU A 108 -21.85 11.56 0.54
CA LEU A 108 -20.63 11.74 -0.24
C LEU A 108 -20.64 13.05 -1.03
N ALA A 109 -21.82 13.64 -1.27
CA ALA A 109 -21.95 14.94 -1.92
C ALA A 109 -21.33 16.07 -1.10
N ARG A 110 -21.31 15.93 0.24
CA ARG A 110 -20.68 16.87 1.16
C ARG A 110 -19.23 16.52 1.52
N LEU A 111 -18.66 15.47 0.94
CA LEU A 111 -17.29 15.04 1.24
C LEU A 111 -16.34 15.40 0.10
N ASP A 112 -15.23 16.06 0.44
CA ASP A 112 -14.13 16.45 -0.45
C ASP A 112 -12.77 16.30 0.26
N GLU A 113 -11.66 16.47 -0.47
CA GLU A 113 -10.29 16.31 0.05
C GLU A 113 -9.92 17.26 1.21
N GLY A 114 -10.58 18.41 1.33
CA GLY A 114 -10.33 19.42 2.36
C GLY A 114 -11.03 19.16 3.68
N ILE A 115 -12.00 18.23 3.71
CA ILE A 115 -12.82 17.95 4.88
C ILE A 115 -12.19 16.84 5.71
N VAL A 116 -11.68 17.16 6.89
CA VAL A 116 -11.21 16.16 7.86
C VAL A 116 -12.35 15.68 8.75
N PHE A 117 -13.24 16.59 9.15
CA PHE A 117 -14.40 16.29 9.97
C PHE A 117 -15.66 16.71 9.23
N LEU A 118 -16.50 15.73 8.91
CA LEU A 118 -17.80 16.01 8.34
C LEU A 118 -18.76 16.28 9.51
N THR A 119 -18.96 17.57 9.84
CA THR A 119 -19.85 18.00 10.94
C THR A 119 -20.99 18.90 10.47
N ASP A 120 -20.82 19.58 9.33
CA ASP A 120 -21.92 20.29 8.68
C ASP A 120 -22.71 19.25 7.89
N VAL A 121 -23.68 18.61 8.53
CA VAL A 121 -24.62 17.66 7.93
C VAL A 121 -26.01 17.83 8.55
N PRO A 122 -27.11 17.53 7.80
CA PRO A 122 -28.46 17.64 8.34
C PRO A 122 -28.77 16.66 9.49
N ASN A 123 -28.03 15.54 9.55
CA ASN A 123 -28.23 14.43 10.47
C ASN A 123 -26.89 14.03 11.10
N ASP A 124 -26.85 13.87 12.42
CA ASP A 124 -25.63 13.46 13.15
C ASP A 124 -25.11 12.08 12.72
N ARG A 125 -26.00 11.22 12.20
CA ARG A 125 -25.66 9.91 11.64
C ARG A 125 -24.75 9.97 10.41
N ALA A 126 -24.67 11.11 9.73
CA ALA A 126 -23.75 11.35 8.63
C ALA A 126 -22.41 11.96 9.07
N MET A 127 -22.25 12.28 10.37
CA MET A 127 -21.00 12.83 10.88
C MET A 127 -19.93 11.76 10.95
N GLY A 128 -18.68 12.18 10.77
CA GLY A 128 -17.53 11.30 10.94
C GLY A 128 -16.20 11.96 10.64
N LEU A 129 -15.16 11.15 10.77
CA LEU A 129 -13.78 11.52 10.51
C LEU A 129 -13.37 10.98 9.15
N PHE A 130 -12.89 11.86 8.27
CA PHE A 130 -12.28 11.50 7.02
C PHE A 130 -10.75 11.56 7.13
N LEU A 131 -10.09 10.49 6.69
CA LEU A 131 -8.64 10.30 6.80
C LEU A 131 -7.91 10.35 5.45
N GLY A 132 -8.53 10.94 4.43
CA GLY A 132 -7.94 10.99 3.09
C GLY A 132 -7.72 9.59 2.50
N PRO A 133 -6.89 9.49 1.45
CA PRO A 133 -6.47 8.22 0.86
C PRO A 133 -5.45 7.53 1.78
N PHE A 134 -5.92 7.03 2.93
CA PHE A 134 -5.07 6.37 3.90
C PHE A 134 -4.53 5.05 3.33
N GLY A 135 -3.22 4.98 3.11
CA GLY A 135 -2.59 3.90 2.34
C GLY A 135 -2.47 4.17 0.83
N GLY A 136 -2.85 5.36 0.37
CA GLY A 136 -2.84 5.78 -1.04
C GLY A 136 -1.48 5.64 -1.72
N SER A 137 -0.38 5.98 -1.05
CA SER A 137 0.97 5.79 -1.65
C SER A 137 1.33 4.33 -1.93
N LEU A 138 0.71 3.36 -1.24
CA LEU A 138 0.84 1.94 -1.61
C LEU A 138 -0.09 1.60 -2.78
N VAL A 139 -1.27 2.21 -2.86
CA VAL A 139 -2.18 2.10 -4.02
C VAL A 139 -1.50 2.62 -5.29
N GLU A 140 -0.80 3.75 -5.23
CA GLU A 140 0.03 4.24 -6.35
C GLU A 140 1.06 3.21 -6.79
N LYS A 141 1.71 2.50 -5.85
CA LYS A 141 2.66 1.42 -6.17
C LYS A 141 1.98 0.21 -6.81
N PHE A 142 0.72 -0.06 -6.44
CA PHE A 142 -0.09 -1.09 -7.10
C PHE A 142 -0.38 -0.68 -8.55
N GLU A 143 -0.76 0.57 -8.79
CA GLU A 143 -1.05 1.10 -10.12
C GLU A 143 0.19 1.21 -11.01
N GLU A 144 1.34 1.60 -10.44
CA GLU A 144 2.64 1.55 -11.12
C GLU A 144 2.97 0.12 -11.57
N HIS A 145 2.71 -0.88 -10.72
CA HIS A 145 2.95 -2.28 -11.07
C HIS A 145 1.94 -2.82 -12.08
N PHE A 146 0.70 -2.34 -12.02
CA PHE A 146 -0.37 -2.69 -12.96
C PHE A 146 -0.26 -1.97 -14.31
N GLU A 147 0.61 -0.94 -14.41
CA GLU A 147 0.77 -0.07 -15.57
C GLU A 147 -0.51 0.72 -15.93
N GLY A 148 -1.33 1.04 -14.94
CA GLY A 148 -2.58 1.77 -15.13
C GLY A 148 -3.42 1.92 -13.86
N PRO A 149 -4.56 2.62 -13.93
CA PRO A 149 -5.49 2.73 -12.81
C PRO A 149 -6.14 1.39 -12.49
N LEU A 150 -6.41 1.14 -11.21
CA LEU A 150 -7.14 -0.05 -10.76
C LEU A 150 -8.67 0.07 -10.92
N ASP A 151 -9.20 1.22 -11.35
CA ASP A 151 -10.64 1.49 -11.42
C ASP A 151 -11.41 0.40 -12.19
N GLY A 152 -12.28 -0.34 -11.49
CA GLY A 152 -13.07 -1.42 -12.09
C GLY A 152 -12.27 -2.66 -12.55
N ALA A 153 -11.00 -2.81 -12.16
CA ALA A 153 -10.16 -3.94 -12.56
C ALA A 153 -10.59 -5.31 -11.96
N GLY A 154 -11.49 -5.30 -10.96
CA GLY A 154 -12.01 -6.47 -10.27
C GLY A 154 -11.14 -6.96 -9.12
N SER A 155 -11.76 -7.71 -8.20
CA SER A 155 -11.14 -8.22 -6.97
C SER A 155 -9.92 -9.12 -7.22
N GLY A 156 -10.00 -10.00 -8.23
CA GLY A 156 -8.88 -10.89 -8.58
C GLY A 156 -7.63 -10.16 -9.08
N THR A 157 -7.81 -9.06 -9.84
CA THR A 157 -6.69 -8.21 -10.28
C THR A 157 -6.07 -7.50 -9.08
N VAL A 158 -6.90 -6.96 -8.20
CA VAL A 158 -6.43 -6.32 -6.95
C VAL A 158 -5.64 -7.30 -6.10
N GLU A 159 -6.11 -8.53 -5.89
CA GLU A 159 -5.38 -9.57 -5.14
C GLU A 159 -3.98 -9.80 -5.73
N SER A 160 -3.91 -9.99 -7.05
CA SER A 160 -2.65 -10.26 -7.75
C SER A 160 -1.64 -9.13 -7.61
N VAL A 161 -2.07 -7.89 -7.85
CA VAL A 161 -1.21 -6.70 -7.82
C VAL A 161 -0.78 -6.39 -6.38
N THR A 162 -1.71 -6.34 -5.44
CA THR A 162 -1.41 -6.05 -4.03
C THR A 162 -0.50 -7.11 -3.43
N GLY A 163 -0.76 -8.40 -3.71
CA GLY A 163 0.07 -9.50 -3.27
C GLY A 163 1.49 -9.44 -3.83
N SER A 164 1.65 -9.10 -5.11
CA SER A 164 2.95 -8.99 -5.77
C SER A 164 3.78 -7.83 -5.22
N VAL A 165 3.18 -6.64 -5.10
CA VAL A 165 3.86 -5.44 -4.64
C VAL A 165 4.18 -5.53 -3.14
N LEU A 166 3.24 -5.94 -2.29
CA LEU A 166 3.49 -6.05 -0.85
C LEU A 166 4.54 -7.12 -0.53
N ARG A 167 4.61 -8.20 -1.32
CA ARG A 167 5.65 -9.20 -1.20
C ARG A 167 7.02 -8.67 -1.66
N TYR A 168 7.06 -7.94 -2.76
CA TYR A 168 8.30 -7.29 -3.23
C TYR A 168 8.84 -6.27 -2.22
N LEU A 169 7.95 -5.57 -1.51
CA LEU A 169 8.30 -4.60 -0.47
C LEU A 169 8.56 -5.23 0.90
N GLU A 170 8.48 -6.56 1.04
CA GLU A 170 8.62 -7.28 2.31
C GLU A 170 7.63 -6.80 3.40
N LEU A 171 6.43 -6.36 2.99
CA LEU A 171 5.37 -5.90 3.88
C LEU A 171 4.35 -6.99 4.20
N ALA A 172 4.07 -7.87 3.23
CA ALA A 172 3.21 -9.03 3.41
C ALA A 172 3.66 -10.21 2.54
N ASP A 173 3.61 -11.42 3.11
CA ASP A 173 3.96 -12.66 2.41
C ASP A 173 2.84 -13.13 1.48
N ARG A 174 1.59 -12.77 1.82
CA ARG A 174 0.38 -13.18 1.11
C ARG A 174 -0.73 -12.15 1.28
N VAL A 175 -1.45 -11.91 0.19
CA VAL A 175 -2.79 -11.33 0.17
C VAL A 175 -3.69 -12.34 -0.52
N TYR A 176 -4.90 -12.53 0.00
CA TYR A 176 -5.93 -13.38 -0.59
C TYR A 176 -7.28 -12.68 -0.41
N ILE A 177 -8.09 -12.61 -1.47
CA ILE A 177 -9.36 -11.90 -1.49
C ILE A 177 -10.41 -12.88 -2.03
N GLU A 178 -11.33 -13.27 -1.17
CA GLU A 178 -12.49 -14.07 -1.52
C GLU A 178 -13.71 -13.14 -1.62
N GLU A 179 -14.29 -13.05 -2.82
CA GLU A 179 -15.48 -12.26 -3.08
C GLU A 179 -16.75 -13.11 -2.92
N ASN A 180 -17.70 -12.61 -2.13
CA ASN A 180 -19.02 -13.18 -1.95
C ASN A 180 -20.09 -12.18 -2.48
N ASP A 181 -21.35 -12.62 -2.51
CA ASP A 181 -22.47 -11.78 -2.96
C ASP A 181 -22.56 -10.45 -2.17
N ASP A 182 -22.44 -10.54 -0.84
CA ASP A 182 -22.64 -9.40 0.06
C ASP A 182 -21.36 -8.63 0.43
N GLY A 183 -20.17 -9.13 0.05
CA GLY A 183 -18.92 -8.60 0.58
C GLY A 183 -17.66 -9.32 0.15
N PHE A 184 -16.61 -9.13 0.95
CA PHE A 184 -15.28 -9.66 0.74
C PHE A 184 -14.72 -10.21 2.05
N ARG A 185 -14.03 -11.33 1.93
CA ARG A 185 -13.15 -11.87 2.96
C ARG A 185 -11.71 -11.70 2.49
N ILE A 186 -10.97 -10.83 3.16
CA ILE A 186 -9.60 -10.50 2.83
C ILE A 186 -8.67 -11.13 3.87
N VAL A 187 -7.63 -11.82 3.43
CA VAL A 187 -6.60 -12.39 4.30
C VAL A 187 -5.24 -11.79 3.94
N ILE A 188 -4.61 -11.13 4.89
CA ILE A 188 -3.29 -10.51 4.75
C ILE A 188 -2.33 -11.18 5.73
N ARG A 189 -1.23 -11.73 5.24
CA ARG A 189 -0.16 -12.25 6.09
C ARG A 189 0.99 -11.22 6.13
N PRO A 190 1.01 -10.31 7.12
CA PRO A 190 2.06 -9.31 7.20
C PRO A 190 3.40 -9.94 7.60
N THR A 191 4.49 -9.42 7.06
CA THR A 191 5.86 -9.81 7.44
C THR A 191 6.27 -9.14 8.75
N ILE A 192 5.64 -8.00 9.08
CA ILE A 192 5.77 -7.30 10.36
C ILE A 192 4.77 -7.86 11.39
N ARG A 193 5.15 -7.86 12.68
CA ARG A 193 4.23 -8.24 13.76
C ARG A 193 3.02 -7.29 13.76
N CYS A 194 1.84 -7.84 13.53
CA CYS A 194 0.57 -7.14 13.62
C CYS A 194 -0.24 -7.74 14.77
N ARG A 195 -0.84 -6.88 15.60
CA ARG A 195 -1.85 -7.28 16.58
C ARG A 195 -3.05 -6.35 16.39
N PRO A 196 -4.18 -6.84 15.87
CA PRO A 196 -5.33 -6.02 15.63
C PRO A 196 -5.85 -5.44 16.95
N ARG A 197 -5.89 -4.12 17.03
CA ARG A 197 -6.44 -3.36 18.16
C ARG A 197 -7.12 -2.14 17.58
N ASN A 198 -8.45 -2.15 17.57
CA ASN A 198 -9.26 -1.10 16.97
C ASN A 198 -8.96 -0.91 15.47
N CYS A 199 -8.59 -2.01 14.78
CA CYS A 199 -8.20 -1.99 13.37
C CYS A 199 -9.42 -1.98 12.44
N GLU A 200 -10.59 -2.33 12.98
CA GLU A 200 -11.90 -2.18 12.36
C GLU A 200 -12.21 -0.71 12.08
N LYS A 201 -11.71 0.21 12.93
CA LYS A 201 -11.87 1.66 12.79
C LYS A 201 -10.64 2.34 12.23
N THR A 202 -9.47 1.92 12.73
CA THR A 202 -8.16 2.53 12.41
C THR A 202 -7.20 1.46 11.88
N PRO A 203 -7.40 1.00 10.63
CA PRO A 203 -6.52 0.01 10.02
C PRO A 203 -5.11 0.57 9.88
N CYS A 204 -4.11 -0.31 9.76
CA CYS A 204 -2.75 0.13 9.43
C CYS A 204 -2.65 0.46 7.93
N PRO A 205 -1.65 1.26 7.50
CA PRO A 205 -1.45 1.59 6.08
C PRO A 205 -1.41 0.38 5.12
N ILE A 206 -0.98 -0.80 5.58
CA ILE A 206 -0.93 -2.02 4.75
C ILE A 206 -2.34 -2.58 4.52
N CYS A 207 -3.14 -2.74 5.58
CA CYS A 207 -4.52 -3.21 5.43
C CYS A 207 -5.39 -2.17 4.71
N ALA A 208 -5.18 -0.89 5.02
CA ALA A 208 -5.91 0.20 4.41
C ALA A 208 -5.64 0.32 2.90
N SER A 209 -4.40 0.13 2.45
CA SER A 209 -4.10 0.17 1.02
C SER A 209 -4.75 -0.99 0.24
N VAL A 210 -4.80 -2.19 0.83
CA VAL A 210 -5.51 -3.33 0.21
C VAL A 210 -7.01 -3.06 0.11
N LEU A 211 -7.62 -2.53 1.18
CA LEU A 211 -9.05 -2.22 1.20
C LEU A 211 -9.41 -1.05 0.27
N LEU A 212 -8.58 0.00 0.21
CA LEU A 212 -8.77 1.12 -0.70
C LEU A 212 -8.58 0.68 -2.16
N ALA A 213 -7.56 -0.12 -2.45
CA ALA A 213 -7.37 -0.71 -3.77
C ALA A 213 -8.54 -1.63 -4.16
N LEU A 214 -9.13 -2.36 -3.21
CA LEU A 214 -10.30 -3.20 -3.46
C LEU A 214 -11.56 -2.36 -3.71
N ALA A 215 -11.77 -1.30 -2.95
CA ALA A 215 -12.87 -0.35 -3.20
C ALA A 215 -12.75 0.24 -4.60
N LYS A 216 -11.56 0.75 -4.97
CA LYS A 216 -11.25 1.27 -6.31
C LYS A 216 -11.41 0.21 -7.40
N GLY A 217 -10.86 -0.99 -7.16
CA GLY A 217 -10.94 -2.14 -8.06
C GLY A 217 -12.35 -2.61 -8.38
N THR A 218 -13.28 -2.41 -7.45
CA THR A 218 -14.66 -2.91 -7.56
C THR A 218 -15.67 -1.78 -7.78
N ASN A 219 -15.23 -0.52 -7.73
CA ASN A 219 -16.10 0.67 -7.71
C ASN A 219 -17.22 0.55 -6.66
N GLN A 220 -16.89 -0.03 -5.50
CA GLN A 220 -17.83 -0.21 -4.38
C GLN A 220 -17.32 0.54 -3.16
N VAL A 221 -18.24 1.18 -2.45
CA VAL A 221 -18.00 1.63 -1.08
C VAL A 221 -17.99 0.39 -0.19
N LEU A 222 -16.94 0.22 0.62
CA LEU A 222 -16.75 -0.96 1.47
C LEU A 222 -16.80 -0.58 2.95
N ALA A 223 -17.66 -1.23 3.74
CA ALA A 223 -17.65 -1.09 5.20
C ALA A 223 -16.94 -2.28 5.85
N VAL A 224 -15.97 -2.02 6.71
CA VAL A 224 -15.31 -3.06 7.51
C VAL A 224 -16.27 -3.58 8.57
N GLU A 225 -16.41 -4.90 8.68
CA GLU A 225 -17.25 -5.56 9.68
C GLU A 225 -16.43 -6.11 10.83
N SER A 226 -15.31 -6.78 10.53
CA SER A 226 -14.43 -7.35 11.53
C SER A 226 -12.97 -7.42 11.05
N VAL A 227 -12.04 -7.39 12.01
CA VAL A 227 -10.60 -7.59 11.77
C VAL A 227 -10.06 -8.54 12.85
N GLU A 228 -9.67 -9.75 12.46
CA GLU A 228 -9.28 -10.81 13.40
C GLU A 228 -7.88 -11.37 13.08
N GLU A 229 -7.09 -11.65 14.12
CA GLU A 229 -5.83 -12.38 13.98
C GLU A 229 -6.13 -13.88 13.99
N LYS A 230 -5.74 -14.58 12.92
CA LYS A 230 -5.86 -16.03 12.74
C LYS A 230 -4.47 -16.62 12.54
N ASP A 231 -4.33 -17.94 12.69
CA ASP A 231 -3.06 -18.66 12.52
C ASP A 231 -2.43 -18.44 11.13
N TYR A 232 -3.24 -18.13 10.12
CA TYR A 232 -2.79 -17.92 8.74
C TYR A 232 -2.56 -16.46 8.36
N GLY A 233 -2.90 -15.48 9.21
CA GLY A 233 -2.79 -14.04 8.93
C GLY A 233 -3.89 -13.21 9.59
N ILE A 234 -3.97 -11.95 9.21
CA ILE A 234 -5.06 -11.04 9.58
C ILE A 234 -6.21 -11.24 8.59
N GLU A 235 -7.38 -11.61 9.11
CA GLU A 235 -8.62 -11.74 8.34
C GLU A 235 -9.47 -10.49 8.52
N VAL A 236 -9.89 -9.89 7.42
CA VAL A 236 -10.77 -8.73 7.37
C VAL A 236 -12.03 -9.12 6.63
N THR A 237 -13.19 -8.89 7.24
CA THR A 237 -14.48 -9.00 6.58
C THR A 237 -14.97 -7.61 6.22
N ALA A 238 -15.34 -7.40 4.97
CA ALA A 238 -15.86 -6.13 4.48
C ALA A 238 -17.15 -6.35 3.69
N ARG A 239 -18.17 -5.51 3.93
CA ARG A 239 -19.46 -5.55 3.26
C ARG A 239 -19.54 -4.51 2.15
N LYS A 240 -20.15 -4.88 1.02
CA LYS A 240 -20.44 -3.95 -0.08
C LYS A 240 -21.61 -3.05 0.30
N LEU A 241 -21.43 -1.74 0.18
CA LEU A 241 -22.48 -0.76 0.43
C LEU A 241 -23.17 -0.26 -0.86
N GLY A 242 -22.61 -0.58 -2.03
CA GLY A 242 -23.02 -0.06 -3.35
C GLY A 242 -21.96 0.86 -3.94
N GLY A 243 -22.19 1.35 -5.16
CA GLY A 243 -21.35 2.37 -5.77
C GLY A 243 -21.57 3.74 -5.13
N VAL A 244 -20.72 4.70 -5.49
CA VAL A 244 -20.74 6.07 -4.97
C VAL A 244 -22.07 6.76 -5.27
N GLU A 245 -22.68 6.48 -6.43
CA GLU A 245 -23.94 7.04 -6.91
C GLU A 245 -25.12 6.83 -5.95
N LYS A 246 -25.07 5.80 -5.10
CA LYS A 246 -26.11 5.52 -4.10
C LYS A 246 -26.06 6.49 -2.91
N TRP A 247 -24.93 7.15 -2.70
CA TRP A 247 -24.63 7.97 -1.52
C TRP A 247 -24.36 9.45 -1.87
N MET A 248 -24.65 9.83 -3.11
CA MET A 248 -24.63 11.21 -3.63
C MET A 248 -25.93 11.96 -3.32
#